data_AF-A0A067ETI6-F1
#
_entry.id   AF-A0A067ETI6-F1
#
_cell.length_a   1.000
_cell.length_b   1.000
_cell.length_c   1.000
_cell.angle_alpha   90.00
_cell.angle_beta   90.00
_cell.angle_gamma   90.00
#
_symmetry.space_group_name_H-M   'P 1'
#
loop_
_entity.id
_entity.type
_entity.pdbx_description
1 polymer ?
#
loop_
_entity_poly.entity_id
_entity_poly.type
_entity_poly.pdbx_seq_one_letter_code
_entity_poly.pdbx_strand_id
1 'polypeptide(L)'
;EEIMKVVAADEVKQYVGGPLLRPEELVELCLKSENPELSLLAFDVFAWTSSSFRKSHRHLLEDCWKNAANQDDWGQLYQASIDEGWSDEETLQQLRDTLLFQASNRCYGPNAETIDEGFEEVLPLREGDSEDQILNDSSSSVEAILKQHKDFPFAGKLMLTAVMLGSVQDDVKVDDSPSPME
;
A
#
# COMPACT_ATOMS: atom_id res chain seq x y z
N GLU A 1 20.16 32.42 17.99
CA GLU A 1 21.17 32.53 16.91
C GLU A 1 22.19 31.37 16.95
N GLU A 2 21.76 30.15 17.31
CA GLU A 2 22.64 28.97 17.43
C GLU A 2 22.23 27.77 16.57
N ILE A 3 21.06 27.81 15.93
CA ILE A 3 20.60 26.72 15.03
C ILE A 3 21.32 26.76 13.67
N MET A 4 21.84 27.93 13.26
CA MET A 4 22.60 28.08 12.00
C MET A 4 24.00 27.45 12.03
N LYS A 5 24.52 27.04 13.20
CA LYS A 5 25.89 26.50 13.31
C LYS A 5 26.00 24.99 13.15
N VAL A 6 24.89 24.24 13.23
CA VAL A 6 24.90 22.78 13.06
C VAL A 6 24.81 22.39 11.57
N VAL A 7 24.32 23.28 10.71
CA VAL A 7 24.18 23.03 9.26
C VAL A 7 25.49 23.22 8.48
N ALA A 8 26.50 23.85 9.08
CA ALA A 8 27.73 24.25 8.38
C ALA A 8 28.89 23.24 8.46
N ALA A 9 28.73 22.08 9.12
CA ALA A 9 29.83 21.16 9.40
C ALA A 9 29.81 19.84 8.60
N ASP A 10 28.80 19.60 7.76
CA ASP A 10 28.73 18.39 6.93
C ASP A 10 28.54 18.74 5.44
N GLU A 11 29.32 19.71 4.95
CA GLU A 11 29.45 19.99 3.53
C GLU A 11 30.35 18.94 2.84
N VAL A 12 29.97 17.66 2.89
CA VAL A 12 30.18 16.78 1.73
C VAL A 12 28.98 16.99 0.82
N LYS A 13 28.93 18.18 0.21
CA LYS A 13 28.02 18.51 -0.89
C LYS A 13 28.36 17.60 -2.07
N GLN A 14 27.81 16.39 -2.09
CA GLN A 14 27.40 15.80 -3.36
C GLN A 14 26.27 16.69 -3.87
N TYR A 15 26.64 17.74 -4.62
CA TYR A 15 25.69 18.44 -5.48
C TYR A 15 25.14 17.39 -6.45
N VAL A 16 23.99 16.82 -6.12
CA VAL A 16 23.13 16.17 -7.11
C VAL A 16 22.60 17.29 -7.99
N GLY A 17 23.43 17.76 -8.92
CA GLY A 17 23.18 18.90 -9.80
C GLY A 17 22.20 18.56 -10.93
N GLY A 18 21.15 17.80 -10.62
CA GLY A 18 20.04 17.53 -11.51
C GLY A 18 18.84 18.43 -11.18
N PRO A 19 17.93 18.67 -12.14
CA PRO A 19 16.63 19.24 -11.84
C PRO A 19 15.91 18.35 -10.81
N LEU A 20 15.20 18.98 -9.87
CA LEU A 20 14.31 18.24 -8.96
C LEU A 20 13.26 17.53 -9.81
N LEU A 21 13.12 16.22 -9.61
CA LEU A 21 12.12 15.42 -10.28
C LEU A 21 10.74 15.80 -9.80
N ARG A 22 9.77 15.80 -10.73
CA ARG A 22 8.36 15.89 -10.35
C ARG A 22 7.91 14.59 -9.67
N PRO A 23 6.92 14.63 -8.77
CA PRO A 23 6.47 13.42 -8.08
C PRO A 23 6.09 12.27 -9.02
N GLU A 24 5.42 12.57 -10.14
CA GLU A 24 5.07 11.57 -11.16
C GLU A 24 6.30 10.91 -11.80
N GLU A 25 7.36 11.69 -12.04
CA GLU A 25 8.62 11.19 -12.61
C GLU A 25 9.35 10.29 -11.62
N LEU A 26 9.30 10.62 -10.32
CA LEU A 26 9.89 9.82 -9.27
C LEU A 26 9.17 8.47 -9.12
N VAL A 27 7.83 8.48 -9.13
CA VAL A 27 7.03 7.26 -9.10
C VAL A 27 7.35 6.39 -10.31
N GLU A 28 7.38 6.95 -11.52
CA GLU A 28 7.75 6.17 -12.71
C GLU A 28 9.13 5.53 -12.61
N LEU A 29 10.11 6.22 -12.03
CA LEU A 29 11.45 5.67 -11.82
C LEU A 29 11.43 4.51 -10.83
N CYS A 30 10.66 4.63 -9.75
CA CYS A 30 10.44 3.54 -8.80
C CYS A 30 9.86 2.30 -9.51
N LEU A 31 8.81 2.48 -10.32
CA LEU A 31 8.13 1.36 -11.00
C LEU A 31 8.98 0.70 -12.09
N LYS A 32 9.93 1.43 -12.69
CA LYS A 32 10.88 0.90 -13.69
C LYS A 32 11.98 0.06 -13.06
N SER A 33 12.21 0.21 -11.76
CA SER A 33 13.16 -0.64 -11.04
C SER A 33 12.48 -1.94 -10.63
N GLU A 34 13.09 -3.08 -10.93
CA GLU A 34 12.65 -4.39 -10.41
C GLU A 34 13.08 -4.55 -8.95
N ASN A 35 12.86 -3.51 -8.13
CA ASN A 35 13.30 -3.43 -6.74
C ASN A 35 12.08 -3.24 -5.81
N PRO A 36 11.78 -4.20 -4.92
CA PRO A 36 10.64 -4.13 -4.02
C PRO A 36 10.61 -2.89 -3.11
N GLU A 37 11.78 -2.43 -2.62
CA GLU A 37 11.87 -1.25 -1.77
C GLU A 37 11.49 0.01 -2.54
N LEU A 38 11.96 0.14 -3.78
CA LEU A 38 11.60 1.27 -4.64
C LEU A 38 10.12 1.25 -5.02
N SER A 39 9.55 0.07 -5.29
CA SER A 39 8.12 -0.11 -5.50
C SER A 39 7.29 0.38 -4.30
N LEU A 40 7.77 0.17 -3.08
CA LEU A 40 7.12 0.69 -1.87
C LEU A 40 7.27 2.21 -1.73
N LEU A 41 8.43 2.77 -2.05
CA LEU A 41 8.65 4.22 -2.02
C LEU A 41 7.71 4.97 -2.97
N ALA A 42 7.22 4.34 -4.04
CA ALA A 42 6.23 4.94 -4.92
C ALA A 42 4.94 5.32 -4.15
N PHE A 43 4.52 4.50 -3.19
CA PHE A 43 3.37 4.80 -2.33
C PHE A 43 3.67 5.93 -1.36
N ASP A 44 4.89 5.99 -0.82
CA ASP A 44 5.31 7.10 0.05
C ASP A 44 5.28 8.43 -0.71
N VAL A 45 5.70 8.46 -1.97
CA VAL A 45 5.57 9.67 -2.81
C VAL A 45 4.12 10.12 -2.90
N PHE A 46 3.17 9.19 -3.11
CA PHE A 46 1.76 9.53 -3.12
C PHE A 46 1.24 10.00 -1.76
N ALA A 47 1.71 9.41 -0.66
CA ALA A 47 1.35 9.82 0.70
C ALA A 47 1.77 11.27 1.00
N TRP A 48 2.94 11.68 0.52
CA TRP A 48 3.51 13.02 0.68
C TRP A 48 3.10 14.03 -0.41
N THR A 49 2.07 13.71 -1.21
CA THR A 49 1.48 14.64 -2.18
C THR A 49 0.06 15.06 -1.77
N SER A 50 -0.51 16.08 -2.41
CA SER A 50 -1.88 16.52 -2.12
C SER A 50 -2.93 15.50 -2.60
N SER A 51 -4.14 15.57 -2.02
CA SER A 51 -5.27 14.74 -2.48
C SER A 51 -5.60 14.98 -3.96
N SER A 52 -5.46 16.22 -4.43
CA SER A 52 -5.65 16.58 -5.85
C SER A 52 -4.64 15.90 -6.78
N PHE A 53 -3.40 15.70 -6.32
CA PHE A 53 -2.38 14.98 -7.07
C PHE A 53 -2.76 13.49 -7.18
N ARG A 54 -3.10 12.84 -6.05
CA ARG A 54 -3.58 11.44 -6.03
C ARG A 54 -4.77 11.24 -6.96
N LYS A 55 -5.79 12.11 -6.89
CA LYS A 55 -6.99 12.05 -7.75
C LYS A 55 -6.65 12.17 -9.24
N SER A 56 -5.73 13.07 -9.59
CA SER A 56 -5.34 13.32 -11.00
C SER A 56 -4.39 12.26 -11.56
N HIS A 57 -3.61 11.62 -10.69
CA HIS A 57 -2.64 10.58 -11.06
C HIS A 57 -3.08 9.18 -10.58
N ARG A 58 -4.40 8.97 -10.49
CA ARG A 58 -4.99 7.68 -10.11
C ARG A 58 -4.42 6.53 -10.93
N HIS A 59 -4.34 6.68 -12.25
CA HIS A 59 -3.79 5.65 -13.15
C HIS A 59 -2.38 5.21 -12.74
N LEU A 60 -1.53 6.13 -12.30
CA LEU A 60 -0.18 5.85 -11.85
C LEU A 60 -0.18 5.13 -10.49
N LEU A 61 -1.11 5.47 -9.60
CA LEU A 61 -1.36 4.72 -8.37
C LEU A 61 -1.84 3.29 -8.66
N GLU A 62 -2.71 3.10 -9.65
CA GLU A 62 -3.12 1.76 -10.09
C GLU A 62 -1.94 0.93 -10.59
N ASP A 63 -1.02 1.58 -11.33
CA ASP A 63 0.21 0.94 -11.79
C ASP A 63 1.17 0.60 -10.63
N CYS A 64 1.19 1.40 -9.55
CA CYS A 64 1.88 1.02 -8.32
C CYS A 64 1.33 -0.27 -7.71
N TRP A 65 0.00 -0.42 -7.66
CA TRP A 65 -0.63 -1.65 -7.16
C TRP A 65 -0.37 -2.86 -8.05
N LYS A 66 -0.42 -2.69 -9.38
CA LYS A 66 -0.04 -3.76 -10.32
C LYS A 66 1.43 -4.14 -10.14
N ASN A 67 2.31 -3.16 -10.00
CA ASN A 67 3.73 -3.41 -9.76
C ASN A 67 3.92 -4.17 -8.45
N ALA A 68 3.30 -3.74 -7.35
CA ALA A 68 3.41 -4.41 -6.06
C ALA A 68 2.93 -5.86 -6.10
N ALA A 69 1.80 -6.11 -6.78
CA ALA A 69 1.28 -7.47 -6.99
C ALA A 69 2.28 -8.38 -7.74
N ASN A 70 3.09 -7.83 -8.64
CA ASN A 70 4.05 -8.59 -9.44
C ASN A 70 5.37 -8.91 -8.71
N GLN A 71 5.61 -8.37 -7.52
CA GLN A 71 6.90 -8.51 -6.81
C GLN A 71 7.00 -9.83 -6.04
N ASP A 72 5.86 -10.37 -5.60
CA ASP A 72 5.78 -11.66 -4.90
C ASP A 72 5.42 -12.79 -5.86
N ASP A 73 6.01 -13.97 -5.67
CA ASP A 73 5.60 -15.18 -6.40
C ASP A 73 4.36 -15.81 -5.75
N TRP A 74 3.20 -15.28 -6.14
CA TRP A 74 1.91 -15.75 -5.64
C TRP A 74 1.61 -17.21 -5.98
N GLY A 75 2.14 -17.72 -7.09
CA GLY A 75 2.03 -19.13 -7.44
C GLY A 75 2.80 -20.02 -6.48
N GLN A 76 4.03 -19.62 -6.14
CA GLN A 76 4.84 -20.33 -5.15
C GLN A 76 4.22 -20.26 -3.75
N LEU A 77 3.77 -19.07 -3.31
CA LEU A 77 3.09 -18.91 -2.01
C LEU A 77 1.83 -19.77 -1.92
N TYR A 78 1.01 -19.78 -2.97
CA TYR A 78 -0.18 -20.63 -3.02
C TYR A 78 0.19 -22.11 -2.95
N GLN A 79 1.17 -22.56 -3.74
CA GLN A 79 1.59 -23.96 -3.75
C GLN A 79 2.15 -24.39 -2.38
N ALA A 80 3.00 -23.56 -1.76
CA ALA A 80 3.54 -23.82 -0.43
C ALA A 80 2.44 -23.93 0.63
N SER A 81 1.44 -23.05 0.59
CA SER A 81 0.31 -23.10 1.52
C SER A 81 -0.46 -24.42 1.48
N ILE A 82 -0.56 -25.04 0.29
CA ILE A 82 -1.23 -26.31 0.10
C ILE A 82 -0.33 -27.49 0.49
N ASP A 83 0.92 -27.49 0.02
CA ASP A 83 1.84 -28.61 0.22
C ASP A 83 2.25 -28.77 1.70
N GLU A 84 2.41 -27.65 2.40
CA GLU A 84 2.77 -27.62 3.82
C GLU A 84 1.53 -27.63 4.72
N GLY A 85 0.35 -27.34 4.16
CA GLY A 85 -0.92 -27.31 4.90
C GLY A 85 -0.97 -26.21 5.95
N TRP A 86 -0.60 -24.98 5.57
CA TRP A 86 -0.51 -23.84 6.49
C TRP A 86 -1.82 -23.61 7.25
N SER A 87 -1.70 -23.33 8.55
CA SER A 87 -2.81 -22.80 9.34
C SER A 87 -3.18 -21.38 8.90
N ASP A 88 -4.30 -20.86 9.40
CA ASP A 88 -4.68 -19.46 9.17
C ASP A 88 -3.61 -18.51 9.75
N GLU A 89 -3.11 -18.76 10.96
CA GLU A 89 -2.05 -17.96 11.58
C GLU A 89 -0.73 -18.01 10.80
N GLU A 90 -0.32 -19.20 10.33
CA GLU A 90 0.87 -19.36 9.49
C GLU A 90 0.70 -18.60 8.18
N THR A 91 -0.47 -18.71 7.54
CA THR A 91 -0.81 -17.94 6.35
C THR A 91 -0.66 -16.44 6.61
N LEU A 92 -1.25 -15.92 7.68
CA LEU A 92 -1.13 -14.50 8.02
C LEU A 92 0.33 -14.09 8.29
N GLN A 93 1.13 -14.96 8.91
CA GLN A 93 2.54 -14.68 9.16
C GLN A 93 3.34 -14.58 7.85
N GLN A 94 3.11 -15.51 6.91
CA GLN A 94 3.76 -15.50 5.60
C GLN A 94 3.34 -14.29 4.76
N LEU A 95 2.07 -13.89 4.83
CA LEU A 95 1.56 -12.75 4.06
C LEU A 95 2.10 -11.40 4.54
N ARG A 96 2.57 -11.27 5.79
CA ARG A 96 3.14 -10.01 6.31
C ARG A 96 4.43 -9.59 5.60
N ASP A 97 5.14 -10.53 5.00
CA ASP A 97 6.38 -10.23 4.29
C ASP A 97 6.13 -9.80 2.83
N THR A 98 4.90 -9.99 2.33
CA THR A 98 4.54 -9.65 0.93
C THR A 98 4.47 -8.15 0.70
N LEU A 99 4.72 -7.74 -0.54
CA LEU A 99 4.68 -6.33 -0.92
C LEU A 99 3.27 -5.77 -0.91
N LEU A 100 2.25 -6.59 -1.21
CA LEU A 100 0.85 -6.17 -1.10
C LEU A 100 0.45 -5.84 0.34
N PHE A 101 0.88 -6.64 1.32
CA PHE A 101 0.66 -6.31 2.72
C PHE A 101 1.35 -5.00 3.10
N GLN A 102 2.64 -4.86 2.75
CA GLN A 102 3.43 -3.69 3.10
C GLN A 102 2.92 -2.40 2.43
N ALA A 103 2.45 -2.49 1.18
CA ALA A 103 1.81 -1.37 0.49
C ALA A 103 0.48 -1.01 1.14
N SER A 104 -0.34 -2.00 1.48
CA SER A 104 -1.62 -1.78 2.17
C SER A 104 -1.43 -1.13 3.54
N ASN A 105 -0.48 -1.63 4.33
CA ASN A 105 -0.17 -1.04 5.64
C ASN A 105 0.34 0.40 5.56
N ARG A 106 1.08 0.75 4.51
CA ARG A 106 1.50 2.15 4.27
C ARG A 106 0.34 3.07 3.87
N CYS A 107 -0.62 2.56 3.10
CA CYS A 107 -1.68 3.38 2.50
C CYS A 107 -2.96 3.45 3.36
N TYR A 108 -3.31 2.36 4.04
CA TYR A 108 -4.58 2.17 4.75
C TYR A 108 -4.41 1.59 6.16
N GLY A 109 -3.17 1.35 6.59
CA GLY A 109 -2.90 0.81 7.92
C GLY A 109 -3.16 1.84 9.03
N PRO A 110 -3.18 1.40 10.30
CA PRO A 110 -3.44 2.26 11.46
C PRO A 110 -2.45 3.42 11.61
N ASN A 111 -1.24 3.28 11.05
CA ASN A 111 -0.18 4.28 11.10
C ASN A 111 0.05 4.96 9.73
N ALA A 112 -0.88 4.81 8.78
CA ALA A 112 -0.79 5.46 7.48
C ALA A 112 -0.93 6.98 7.66
N GLU A 113 0.07 7.73 7.19
CA GLU A 113 0.05 9.19 7.20
C GLU A 113 -0.02 9.72 5.77
N THR A 114 -0.99 10.58 5.49
CA THR A 114 -1.14 11.24 4.19
C THR A 114 -1.36 12.74 4.37
N ILE A 115 -0.90 13.53 3.39
CA ILE A 115 -1.29 14.94 3.29
C ILE A 115 -2.73 15.00 2.78
N ASP A 116 -3.63 15.71 3.48
CA ASP A 116 -5.06 15.83 3.17
C ASP A 116 -5.84 14.50 3.38
N GLU A 117 -6.82 14.21 2.51
CA GLU A 117 -7.65 12.99 2.49
C GLU A 117 -6.82 11.73 2.17
N GLY A 118 -7.18 10.58 2.74
CA GLY A 118 -6.45 9.32 2.59
C GLY A 118 -6.55 8.69 1.19
N PHE A 119 -5.99 7.48 1.07
CA PHE A 119 -6.00 6.71 -0.17
C PHE A 119 -7.40 6.17 -0.50
N GLU A 120 -8.24 5.92 0.53
CA GLU A 120 -9.60 5.39 0.44
C GLU A 120 -10.54 6.24 -0.43
N GLU A 121 -10.31 7.56 -0.46
CA GLU A 121 -11.08 8.52 -1.27
C GLU A 121 -10.76 8.44 -2.77
N VAL A 122 -9.59 7.89 -3.13
CA VAL A 122 -9.10 7.84 -4.51
C VAL A 122 -9.16 6.43 -5.06
N LEU A 123 -8.76 5.46 -4.25
CA LEU A 123 -8.65 4.06 -4.60
C LEU A 123 -9.01 3.23 -3.37
N PRO A 124 -10.29 2.86 -3.17
CA PRO A 124 -10.68 2.00 -2.04
C PRO A 124 -10.12 0.58 -2.20
N LEU A 125 -10.04 -0.16 -1.08
CA LEU A 125 -9.56 -1.53 -1.08
C LEU A 125 -10.55 -2.49 -1.75
N ARG A 126 -11.83 -2.43 -1.36
CA ARG A 126 -12.89 -3.28 -1.91
C ARG A 126 -13.77 -2.56 -2.92
N GLU A 127 -14.36 -3.36 -3.80
CA GLU A 127 -15.51 -2.93 -4.58
C GLU A 127 -16.70 -2.69 -3.63
N GLY A 128 -17.13 -1.43 -3.49
CA GLY A 128 -18.30 -1.06 -2.68
C GLY A 128 -18.03 -0.51 -1.28
N ASP A 129 -16.77 -0.34 -0.85
CA ASP A 129 -16.41 0.30 0.44
C ASP A 129 -16.79 1.79 0.50
N SER A 130 -17.18 2.40 -0.62
CA SER A 130 -17.59 3.79 -0.69
C SER A 130 -19.11 3.91 -0.85
N GLU A 131 -19.80 4.18 0.26
CA GLU A 131 -21.27 4.32 0.31
C GLU A 131 -21.82 5.43 -0.61
N ASP A 132 -20.97 6.39 -1.03
CA ASP A 132 -21.33 7.55 -1.86
C ASP A 132 -21.09 7.38 -3.37
N GLN A 133 -20.57 6.24 -3.85
CA GLN A 133 -20.10 6.09 -5.24
C GLN A 133 -21.16 5.67 -6.28
N ILE A 134 -22.45 5.76 -5.96
CA ILE A 134 -23.57 5.34 -6.82
C ILE A 134 -23.64 6.11 -8.16
N LEU A 135 -22.82 7.15 -8.38
CA LEU A 135 -22.87 8.00 -9.58
C LEU A 135 -21.66 7.92 -10.52
N ASN A 136 -20.59 7.19 -10.17
CA ASN A 136 -19.43 7.03 -11.06
C ASN A 136 -19.09 5.55 -11.25
N ASP A 137 -19.60 4.99 -12.35
CA ASP A 137 -19.46 3.60 -12.84
C ASP A 137 -18.00 3.21 -13.22
N SER A 138 -16.99 3.89 -12.65
CA SER A 138 -15.58 3.80 -13.05
C SER A 138 -14.61 3.90 -11.88
N SER A 139 -15.06 3.74 -10.64
CA SER A 139 -14.16 3.63 -9.49
C SER A 139 -13.50 2.26 -9.45
N SER A 140 -12.34 2.15 -10.10
CA SER A 140 -11.35 1.10 -9.86
C SER A 140 -11.08 0.93 -8.35
N SER A 141 -10.90 -0.30 -7.86
CA SER A 141 -10.49 -0.60 -6.49
C SER A 141 -9.20 -1.41 -6.51
N VAL A 142 -8.51 -1.51 -5.36
CA VAL A 142 -7.36 -2.42 -5.26
C VAL A 142 -7.77 -3.85 -5.61
N GLU A 143 -8.93 -4.33 -5.12
CA GLU A 143 -9.48 -5.62 -5.51
C GLU A 143 -9.66 -5.77 -7.04
N ALA A 144 -10.22 -4.76 -7.72
CA ALA A 144 -10.42 -4.79 -9.18
C ALA A 144 -9.09 -4.83 -9.96
N ILE A 145 -8.03 -4.23 -9.42
CA ILE A 145 -6.68 -4.28 -9.98
C ILE A 145 -6.09 -5.67 -9.78
N LEU A 146 -6.19 -6.24 -8.58
CA LEU A 146 -5.65 -7.57 -8.28
C LEU A 146 -6.32 -8.66 -9.13
N LYS A 147 -7.62 -8.53 -9.42
CA LYS A 147 -8.35 -9.44 -10.33
C LYS A 147 -7.72 -9.56 -11.73
N GLN A 148 -6.92 -8.58 -12.15
CA GLN A 148 -6.22 -8.58 -13.44
C GLN A 148 -4.87 -9.32 -13.39
N HIS A 149 -4.38 -9.68 -12.20
CA HIS A 149 -3.10 -10.37 -12.03
C HIS A 149 -3.17 -11.81 -12.55
N LYS A 150 -2.09 -12.27 -13.18
CA LYS A 150 -1.99 -13.61 -13.80
C LYS A 150 -2.30 -14.77 -12.84
N ASP A 151 -1.93 -14.60 -11.57
CA ASP A 151 -2.04 -15.64 -10.54
C ASP A 151 -3.33 -15.51 -9.72
N PHE A 152 -4.13 -14.46 -9.96
CA PHE A 152 -5.37 -14.23 -9.23
C PHE A 152 -6.37 -15.41 -9.27
N PRO A 153 -6.54 -16.17 -10.38
CA PRO A 153 -7.48 -17.28 -10.42
C PRO A 153 -7.26 -18.38 -9.36
N PHE A 154 -6.04 -18.52 -8.84
CA PHE A 154 -5.72 -19.53 -7.81
C PHE A 154 -5.16 -18.91 -6.52
N ALA A 155 -4.39 -17.83 -6.60
CA ALA A 155 -3.81 -17.13 -5.44
C ALA A 155 -4.59 -15.89 -5.00
N GLY A 156 -5.69 -15.52 -5.68
CA GLY A 156 -6.42 -14.28 -5.43
C GLY A 156 -6.91 -14.13 -3.99
N LYS A 157 -7.26 -15.23 -3.31
CA LYS A 157 -7.59 -15.21 -1.88
C LYS A 157 -6.40 -14.74 -1.04
N LEU A 158 -5.20 -15.28 -1.27
CA LEU A 158 -3.98 -14.88 -0.55
C LEU A 158 -3.63 -13.41 -0.81
N MET A 159 -3.71 -12.96 -2.06
CA MET A 159 -3.48 -11.56 -2.43
C MET A 159 -4.42 -10.61 -1.69
N LEU A 160 -5.72 -10.94 -1.68
CA LEU A 160 -6.74 -10.15 -1.00
C LEU A 160 -6.59 -10.20 0.52
N THR A 161 -6.20 -11.35 1.09
CA THR A 161 -5.92 -11.47 2.53
C THR A 161 -4.71 -10.61 2.93
N ALA A 162 -3.64 -10.58 2.12
CA ALA A 162 -2.47 -9.73 2.39
C ALA A 162 -2.86 -8.25 2.45
N VAL A 163 -3.65 -7.79 1.48
CA VAL A 163 -4.15 -6.41 1.45
C VAL A 163 -5.01 -6.09 2.67
N MET A 164 -5.99 -6.94 3.00
CA MET A 164 -6.83 -6.67 4.19
C MET A 164 -6.02 -6.69 5.48
N LEU A 165 -5.10 -7.64 5.61
CA LEU A 165 -4.27 -7.75 6.80
C LEU A 165 -3.46 -6.48 7.04
N GLY A 166 -3.02 -5.79 5.98
CA GLY A 166 -2.31 -4.52 6.07
C GLY A 166 -3.20 -3.34 6.47
N SER A 167 -4.51 -3.39 6.21
CA SER A 167 -5.43 -2.27 6.49
C SER A 167 -6.17 -2.39 7.83
N VAL A 168 -6.06 -3.54 8.51
CA VAL A 168 -6.74 -3.76 9.79
C VAL A 168 -6.08 -2.87 10.85
N GLN A 169 -6.88 -1.98 11.46
CA GLN A 169 -6.52 -1.36 12.73
C GLN A 169 -6.58 -2.46 13.80
N ASP A 170 -5.57 -2.55 14.68
CA ASP A 170 -5.51 -3.48 15.82
C ASP A 170 -6.59 -3.19 16.90
N ASP A 171 -7.84 -2.92 16.51
CA ASP A 171 -9.00 -2.79 17.40
C ASP A 171 -9.67 -4.16 17.63
N VAL A 172 -8.87 -5.15 18.00
CA VAL A 172 -9.33 -6.24 18.85
C VAL A 172 -8.93 -5.90 20.29
N LYS A 173 -9.41 -4.75 20.78
CA LYS A 173 -9.78 -4.69 22.20
C LYS A 173 -11.03 -5.54 22.33
N VAL A 174 -10.84 -6.77 22.78
CA VAL A 174 -11.91 -7.55 23.39
C VAL A 174 -12.44 -6.68 24.54
N ASP A 175 -13.57 -6.02 24.30
CA ASP A 175 -14.36 -5.37 25.34
C ASP A 175 -15.00 -6.48 26.17
N ASP A 176 -14.21 -7.09 27.04
CA ASP A 176 -14.72 -7.86 28.18
C ASP A 176 -14.80 -6.92 29.39
N SER A 177 -15.57 -5.84 29.23
CA SER A 177 -16.04 -5.04 30.36
C SER A 177 -17.33 -5.70 30.88
N PRO A 178 -17.34 -6.28 32.10
CA PRO A 178 -18.57 -6.83 32.64
C PRO A 178 -19.55 -5.69 32.91
N SER A 179 -20.70 -5.72 32.24
CA SER A 179 -21.80 -4.79 32.49
C SER A 179 -22.14 -4.76 34.00
N PRO A 180 -22.17 -3.59 34.64
CA PRO A 180 -22.68 -3.50 36.00
C PRO A 180 -24.19 -3.71 35.94
N MET A 181 -24.67 -4.79 36.55
CA MET A 181 -26.09 -4.94 36.86
C MET A 181 -26.50 -3.86 37.86
N GLU A 182 -27.51 -3.06 37.51
CA GLU A 182 -28.38 -2.38 38.48
C GLU A 182 -29.50 -3.31 38.95
#